data_AF-A0A7C7Z227-F1
#
_entry.id   AF-A0A7C7Z227-F1
#
_cell.length_a   1.000
_cell.length_b   1.000
_cell.length_c   1.000
_cell.angle_alpha   90.00
_cell.angle_beta   90.00
_cell.angle_gamma   90.00
#
_symmetry.space_group_name_H-M   'P 1'
#
loop_
_entity.id
_entity.type
_entity.pdbx_description
1 polymer ?
#
loop_
_entity_poly.entity_id
_entity_poly.type
_entity_poly.pdbx_seq_one_letter_code
_entity_poly.pdbx_strand_id
1 'polypeptide(L)' 'MEIDEEEIVKLASKIDSGAAESLALLFVQMLDEEHTARHQSRPRLVKRFTEIIDDEQGVN' A
#
# COMPACT_ATOMS: atom_id res chain seq x y z
N MET A 1 -2.06 13.27 1.99
CA MET A 1 -0.82 13.18 2.79
C MET A 1 0.34 13.58 1.89
N GLU A 2 1.38 14.24 2.39
CA GLU A 2 2.57 14.53 1.56
C GLU A 2 3.51 13.32 1.69
N ILE A 3 3.71 12.61 0.57
CA ILE A 3 4.55 11.43 0.48
C ILE A 3 5.64 11.69 -0.56
N ASP A 4 6.88 11.35 -0.22
CA ASP A 4 7.98 11.29 -1.18
C ASP A 4 7.97 9.93 -1.88
N GLU A 5 7.39 9.89 -3.08
CA GLU A 5 7.25 8.68 -3.88
C GLU A 5 8.61 8.11 -4.31
N GLU A 6 9.61 8.97 -4.58
CA GLU A 6 10.95 8.53 -4.99
C GLU A 6 11.65 7.77 -3.86
N GLU A 7 11.55 8.26 -2.62
CA GLU A 7 12.13 7.56 -1.47
C GLU A 7 11.42 6.23 -1.20
N ILE A 8 10.10 6.14 -1.41
CA ILE A 8 9.37 4.87 -1.26
C ILE A 8 9.80 3.85 -2.30
N VAL A 9 9.92 4.23 -3.58
CA VAL A 9 10.43 3.32 -4.63
C VAL A 9 11.84 2.84 -4.29
N LYS A 10 12.69 3.74 -3.81
CA LYS A 10 14.04 3.38 -3.37
C LYS A 10 14.03 2.41 -2.19
N LEU A 11 13.11 2.54 -1.24
CA LEU A 11 12.95 1.58 -0.15
C LEU A 11 12.42 0.24 -0.65
N ALA A 12 11.42 0.24 -1.53
CA ALA A 12 10.85 -0.96 -2.12
C ALA A 12 11.89 -1.76 -2.91
N SER A 13 12.79 -1.08 -3.63
CA SER A 13 13.89 -1.71 -4.38
C SER A 13 14.89 -2.48 -3.51
N LYS A 14 14.96 -2.18 -2.20
CA LYS A 14 15.80 -2.93 -1.24
C LYS A 14 15.15 -4.24 -0.81
N ILE A 15 13.84 -4.38 -1.00
CA ILE A 15 13.05 -5.57 -0.65
C ILE A 15 12.92 -6.46 -1.88
N ASP A 16 12.42 -5.89 -2.98
CA ASP A 16 12.28 -6.54 -4.26
C ASP A 16 12.52 -5.53 -5.38
N SER A 17 13.67 -5.64 -6.05
CA SER A 17 14.00 -4.78 -7.19
C SER A 17 13.17 -5.07 -8.44
N GLY A 18 12.63 -6.29 -8.58
CA GLY A 18 11.80 -6.69 -9.72
C GLY A 18 10.36 -6.18 -9.63
N ALA A 19 9.90 -5.86 -8.41
CA ALA A 19 8.57 -5.36 -8.12
C ALA A 19 8.58 -4.01 -7.38
N ALA A 20 9.68 -3.26 -7.41
CA ALA A 20 9.86 -2.07 -6.58
C ALA A 20 8.76 -1.01 -6.80
N GLU A 21 8.38 -0.77 -8.06
CA GLU A 21 7.33 0.20 -8.40
C GLU A 21 5.95 -0.26 -7.93
N SER A 22 5.58 -1.54 -8.15
CA SER A 22 4.27 -2.05 -7.72
C SER A 22 4.18 -2.10 -6.20
N LEU A 23 5.24 -2.50 -5.51
CA LEU A 23 5.32 -2.51 -4.05
C LEU A 23 5.23 -1.10 -3.46
N ALA A 24 5.87 -0.11 -4.08
CA ALA A 24 5.76 1.28 -3.67
C ALA A 24 4.33 1.82 -3.84
N LEU A 25 3.71 1.53 -4.99
CA LEU A 25 2.33 1.92 -5.26
C LEU A 25 1.34 1.29 -4.26
N LEU A 26 1.50 -0.01 -4.01
CA LEU A 26 0.70 -0.75 -3.03
C LEU A 26 0.80 -0.12 -1.64
N PHE A 27 2.02 0.21 -1.21
CA PHE A 27 2.25 0.84 0.09
C PHE A 27 1.60 2.23 0.18
N VAL A 28 1.73 3.06 -0.85
CA VAL A 28 1.07 4.38 -0.90
C VAL A 28 -0.45 4.25 -0.81
N GLN A 29 -1.05 3.32 -1.55
CA GLN A 29 -2.50 3.06 -1.49
C GLN A 29 -2.95 2.66 -0.09
N MET A 30 -2.19 1.79 0.58
CA MET A 30 -2.49 1.39 1.96
C MET A 30 -2.38 2.56 2.95
N LEU A 31 -1.41 3.46 2.78
CA LEU A 31 -1.27 4.64 3.64
C LEU A 31 -2.42 5.65 3.45
N ASP A 32 -2.88 5.85 2.21
CA ASP A 32 -4.05 6.70 1.96
C ASP A 32 -5.33 6.11 2.56
N GLU A 33 -5.50 4.79 2.49
CA GLU A 33 -6.61 4.09 3.12
C GLU A 33 -6.53 4.16 4.66
N GLU A 34 -5.34 4.03 5.26
CA GLU A 34 -5.16 4.29 6.70
C GLU A 34 -5.54 5.74 7.05
N HIS A 35 -5.08 6.71 6.26
CA HIS A 35 -5.31 8.12 6.49
C HIS A 35 -6.80 8.47 6.46
N THR A 36 -7.53 7.93 5.49
CA THR A 36 -8.98 8.12 5.34
C THR A 36 -9.79 7.33 6.36
N ALA A 37 -9.27 6.17 6.80
CA ALA A 37 -9.87 5.33 7.84
C ALA A 37 -9.61 5.82 9.27
N ARG A 38 -8.98 6.99 9.47
CA ARG A 38 -8.68 7.58 10.79
C ARG A 38 -9.91 7.73 11.71
N HIS A 39 -11.12 7.71 11.15
CA HIS A 39 -12.40 7.72 11.87
C HIS A 39 -13.19 6.39 11.80
N GLN A 40 -12.65 5.35 11.16
CA GLN A 40 -13.28 4.05 11.00
C GLN A 40 -12.77 3.03 12.03
N SER A 41 -13.56 1.97 12.24
CA SER A 41 -13.18 0.88 13.13
C SER A 41 -12.04 0.04 12.54
N ARG A 42 -11.01 -0.28 13.34
CA ARG A 42 -9.86 -1.12 12.97
C ARG A 42 -10.18 -2.39 12.13
N PRO A 43 -11.23 -3.18 12.39
CA PRO A 43 -11.51 -4.37 11.60
C PRO A 43 -11.80 -4.10 10.11
N ARG A 44 -12.36 -2.92 9.78
CA ARG A 44 -12.64 -2.55 8.39
C ARG A 44 -11.37 -2.21 7.63
N LEU A 45 -10.41 -1.57 8.29
CA LEU A 45 -9.10 -1.26 7.71
C LEU A 45 -8.33 -2.54 7.36
N VAL A 46 -8.35 -3.55 8.24
CA VAL A 46 -7.70 -4.84 7.97
C VAL A 46 -8.31 -5.52 6.74
N LYS A 47 -9.65 -5.57 6.64
CA LYS A 47 -10.33 -6.11 5.45
C LYS A 47 -9.92 -5.37 4.18
N ARG A 48 -9.85 -4.03 4.26
CA ARG A 48 -9.47 -3.18 3.13
C ARG A 48 -8.03 -3.41 2.67
N PHE A 49 -7.10 -3.61 3.60
CA PHE A 49 -5.72 -3.96 3.28
C PHE A 49 -5.61 -5.33 2.61
N THR A 50 -6.36 -6.32 3.06
CA THR A 50 -6.41 -7.64 2.40
C THR A 50 -6.91 -7.50 0.96
N GLU A 51 -8.01 -6.78 0.73
CA GLU A 51 -8.56 -6.54 -0.61
C GLU A 51 -7.54 -5.88 -1.54
N ILE A 52 -6.83 -4.84 -1.06
CA ILE A 52 -5.83 -4.10 -1.85
C ILE A 52 -4.64 -4.99 -2.23
N ILE A 53 -4.21 -5.88 -1.35
CA ILE A 53 -3.12 -6.83 -1.63
C ILE A 53 -3.59 -7.90 -2.63
N ASP A 54 -4.79 -8.45 -2.46
CA ASP A 54 -5.35 -9.46 -3.37
C ASP A 54 -5.54 -8.88 -4.80
N ASP A 55 -6.00 -7.62 -4.89
CA ASP A 55 -6.15 -6.89 -6.16
C ASP A 55 -4.80 -6.69 -6.88
N GLU A 56 -3.72 -6.38 -6.15
CA GLU A 56 -2.37 -6.23 -6.71
C GLU A 56 -1.83 -7.55 -7.29
N GLN A 57 -2.13 -8.67 -6.63
CA GLN A 57 -1.71 -9.99 -7.11
C GLN A 57 -2.63 -10.58 -8.18
N GLY A 58 -3.72 -9.90 -8.54
CA GLY A 58 -4.70 -10.37 -9.52
C GLY A 58 -5.46 -11.62 -9.06
N VAL A 59 -5.53 -11.86 -7.75
CA VAL A 59 -6.25 -12.99 -7.16
C VAL A 59 -7.69 -12.54 -6.94
N ASN A 60 -8.54 -12.68 -7.97
CA ASN A 60 -10.00 -12.60 -7.83
C ASN A 60 -10.60 -13.98 -7.50
#